data_AF-A0A1Y0L0B3-F1
#
_entry.id   AF-A0A1Y0L0B3-F1
#
_cell.length_a   1.000
_cell.length_b   1.000
_cell.length_c   1.000
_cell.angle_alpha   90.00
_cell.angle_beta   90.00
_cell.angle_gamma   90.00
#
_symmetry.space_group_name_H-M   'P 1'
#
loop_
_entity.id
_entity.type
_entity.pdbx_description
1 polymer ?
#
loop_
_entity_poly.entity_id
_entity_poly.type
_entity_poly.pdbx_seq_one_letter_code
_entity_poly.pdbx_strand_id
1 'polypeptide(L)'
;MKKLISVLSATALLTSSTASVISCGNDAYWNEFNRAVKNQETFMVYIGADDCEYCNHFEDSKKITGDLVQELLDGLIAKYKADLTTLGDKVEVDDLTGFGQAIKVPDQVKLREFIIEAKADNFNEKWSKNILNWVRDQLREIYYTKEFKYNVDNGNGEVNARNQVNAAVKSYLDNAKGTPFFLMIRNGKLAGISSGYSRTSPINHDEDIRNWFETFKNFFLADDLSNQIVNLIKNSSGSSSGGEEASETAEGATTAKNSKKAKPTTKPAVKPAAAKPVKTAKNKLTYDYSQLNLLNYM
;
A
#
# COMPACT_ATOMS: atom_id res chain seq x y z
N MET A 1 39.05 -66.56 0.98
CA MET A 1 38.12 -65.44 0.69
C MET A 1 38.98 -64.18 0.60
N LYS A 2 39.65 -63.80 -0.48
CA LYS A 2 39.25 -63.57 -1.89
C LYS A 2 38.05 -62.62 -2.05
N LYS A 3 38.40 -61.39 -2.47
CA LYS A 3 37.63 -60.33 -3.17
C LYS A 3 36.81 -59.38 -2.28
N LEU A 4 36.81 -58.06 -2.42
CA LEU A 4 37.55 -57.05 -3.20
C LEU A 4 37.11 -55.68 -2.61
N ILE A 5 38.04 -54.73 -2.51
CA ILE A 5 37.80 -53.30 -2.23
C ILE A 5 37.29 -52.62 -3.52
N SER A 6 36.47 -51.56 -3.39
CA SER A 6 35.87 -50.65 -4.41
C SER A 6 34.36 -50.88 -4.56
N VAL A 7 33.47 -49.89 -4.56
CA VAL A 7 33.49 -48.59 -5.24
C VAL A 7 32.59 -47.61 -4.47
N LEU A 8 33.17 -46.52 -3.98
CA LEU A 8 32.49 -45.22 -3.90
C LEU A 8 32.13 -44.79 -5.34
N SER A 9 30.87 -44.39 -5.56
CA SER A 9 30.28 -43.70 -6.73
C SER A 9 29.16 -44.50 -7.42
N ALA A 10 27.91 -44.11 -7.13
CA ALA A 10 26.81 -44.19 -8.08
C ALA A 10 25.87 -43.00 -7.83
N THR A 11 26.34 -41.85 -8.28
CA THR A 11 25.57 -40.65 -8.57
C THR A 11 24.37 -40.99 -9.47
N ALA A 12 23.22 -40.38 -9.16
CA ALA A 12 22.14 -39.99 -10.08
C ALA A 12 21.64 -40.99 -11.16
N LEU A 13 20.47 -41.57 -10.89
CA LEU A 13 19.36 -41.56 -11.85
C LEU A 13 18.18 -40.91 -11.11
N LEU A 14 17.88 -39.61 -11.27
CA LEU A 14 17.09 -39.08 -12.38
C LEU A 14 16.00 -40.07 -12.86
N THR A 15 15.08 -40.46 -11.97
CA THR A 15 13.70 -40.65 -12.41
C THR A 15 13.10 -39.26 -12.61
N SER A 16 13.32 -38.74 -13.82
CA SER A 16 12.45 -37.80 -14.49
C SER A 16 11.05 -38.41 -14.61
N SER A 17 10.31 -38.49 -13.51
CA SER A 17 8.87 -38.37 -13.62
C SER A 17 8.65 -36.92 -14.02
N THR A 18 8.50 -36.72 -15.33
CA THR A 18 7.63 -35.68 -15.89
C THR A 18 6.29 -35.78 -15.17
N ALA A 19 6.25 -35.19 -13.97
CA ALA A 19 5.01 -34.75 -13.39
C ALA A 19 4.49 -33.77 -14.43
N SER A 20 3.50 -34.23 -15.19
CA SER A 20 2.57 -33.37 -15.86
C SER A 20 2.22 -32.32 -14.82
N VAL A 21 2.73 -31.10 -14.98
CA VAL A 21 2.35 -29.98 -14.13
C VAL A 21 0.90 -29.73 -14.49
N ILE A 22 0.02 -30.49 -13.85
CA ILE A 22 -1.39 -30.18 -13.82
C ILE A 22 -1.41 -28.82 -13.15
N SER A 23 -1.62 -27.79 -13.96
CA SER A 23 -1.98 -26.45 -13.54
C SER A 23 -3.33 -26.53 -12.80
N CYS A 24 -3.29 -27.08 -11.59
CA CYS A 24 -4.25 -26.81 -10.56
C CYS A 24 -3.88 -25.42 -10.05
N GLY A 25 -4.42 -24.38 -10.67
CA GLY A 25 -4.16 -22.98 -10.31
C GLY A 25 -4.11 -22.84 -8.79
N ASN A 26 -2.92 -22.53 -8.26
CA ASN A 26 -2.59 -22.72 -6.87
C ASN A 26 -3.30 -21.65 -6.01
N ASP A 27 -4.55 -21.92 -5.63
CA ASP A 27 -5.34 -21.07 -4.71
C ASP A 27 -4.71 -20.98 -3.30
N ALA A 28 -3.52 -21.56 -3.06
CA ALA A 28 -2.79 -21.52 -1.80
C ALA A 28 -2.58 -20.09 -1.29
N TYR A 29 -2.14 -19.15 -2.14
CA TYR A 29 -1.93 -17.75 -1.73
C TYR A 29 -3.23 -17.08 -1.29
N TRP A 30 -4.33 -17.30 -2.02
CA TRP A 30 -5.64 -16.79 -1.61
C TRP A 30 -6.10 -17.43 -0.29
N ASN A 31 -5.94 -18.74 -0.13
CA ASN A 31 -6.34 -19.44 1.08
C ASN A 31 -5.54 -18.98 2.30
N GLU A 32 -4.23 -18.76 2.13
CA GLU A 32 -3.36 -18.20 3.17
C GLU A 32 -3.80 -16.79 3.56
N PHE A 33 -3.96 -15.91 2.57
CA PHE A 33 -4.42 -14.53 2.76
C PHE A 33 -5.78 -14.49 3.48
N ASN A 34 -6.78 -15.19 2.95
CA ASN A 34 -8.13 -15.19 3.46
C ASN A 34 -8.21 -15.78 4.87
N ARG A 35 -7.41 -16.81 5.18
CA ARG A 35 -7.31 -17.36 6.53
C ARG A 35 -6.74 -16.32 7.50
N ALA A 36 -5.65 -15.64 7.14
CA ALA A 36 -5.05 -14.61 7.98
C ALA A 36 -6.01 -13.43 8.23
N VAL A 37 -6.73 -12.99 7.19
CA VAL A 37 -7.80 -11.98 7.31
C VAL A 37 -8.90 -12.44 8.28
N LYS A 38 -9.43 -13.66 8.11
CA LYS A 38 -10.51 -14.20 8.98
C LYS A 38 -10.07 -14.39 10.42
N ASN A 39 -8.81 -14.74 10.64
CA ASN A 39 -8.20 -14.83 11.96
C ASN A 39 -7.89 -13.47 12.59
N GLN A 40 -8.19 -12.37 11.89
CA GLN A 40 -7.90 -11.00 12.32
C GLN A 40 -6.41 -10.79 12.61
N GLU A 41 -5.56 -11.38 11.77
CA GLU A 41 -4.11 -11.19 11.86
C GLU A 41 -3.72 -9.78 11.38
N THR A 42 -2.57 -9.31 11.87
CA THR A 42 -1.90 -8.10 11.34
C THR A 42 -0.66 -8.55 10.58
N PHE A 43 -0.58 -8.23 9.29
CA PHE A 43 0.46 -8.72 8.38
C PHE A 43 0.63 -7.78 7.19
N MET A 44 1.77 -7.87 6.53
CA MET A 44 2.03 -7.22 5.24
C MET A 44 2.03 -8.28 4.14
N VAL A 45 1.44 -7.96 2.99
CA VAL A 45 1.52 -8.78 1.79
C VAL A 45 2.36 -8.07 0.75
N TYR A 46 3.28 -8.81 0.16
CA TYR A 46 4.02 -8.46 -1.03
C TYR A 46 3.54 -9.35 -2.18
N ILE A 47 3.09 -8.74 -3.28
CA ILE A 47 2.77 -9.42 -4.54
C ILE A 47 3.78 -8.96 -5.58
N GLY A 48 4.72 -9.84 -5.94
CA GLY A 48 5.80 -9.61 -6.89
C GLY A 48 5.66 -10.48 -8.13
N ALA A 49 6.55 -10.28 -9.11
CA ALA A 49 6.68 -11.13 -10.29
C ALA A 49 8.15 -11.34 -10.64
N ASP A 50 8.52 -12.51 -11.15
CA ASP A 50 9.93 -12.84 -11.48
C ASP A 50 10.49 -11.94 -12.61
N ASP A 51 9.66 -11.61 -13.61
CA ASP A 51 10.02 -10.76 -14.76
C ASP A 51 9.82 -9.25 -14.51
N CYS A 52 9.71 -8.83 -13.25
CA CYS A 52 9.46 -7.44 -12.86
C CYS A 52 10.72 -6.79 -12.26
N GLU A 53 11.31 -5.82 -12.97
CA GLU A 53 12.53 -5.11 -12.55
C GLU A 53 12.41 -4.49 -11.15
N TYR A 54 11.34 -3.74 -10.88
CA TYR A 54 11.12 -3.13 -9.57
C TYR A 54 10.85 -4.17 -8.45
N CYS A 55 10.37 -5.36 -8.81
CA CYS A 55 10.20 -6.47 -7.89
C CYS A 55 11.57 -7.03 -7.49
N ASN A 56 12.41 -7.30 -8.48
CA ASN A 56 13.82 -7.68 -8.29
C ASN A 56 14.57 -6.62 -7.47
N HIS A 57 14.28 -5.33 -7.69
CA HIS A 57 14.87 -4.27 -6.90
C HIS A 57 14.59 -4.38 -5.40
N PHE A 58 13.32 -4.62 -5.04
CA PHE A 58 12.88 -4.83 -3.66
C PHE A 58 13.47 -6.11 -3.07
N GLU A 59 13.42 -7.21 -3.81
CA GLU A 59 13.91 -8.53 -3.35
C GLU A 59 15.41 -8.53 -3.09
N ASP A 60 16.20 -7.89 -3.95
CA ASP A 60 17.62 -7.67 -3.76
C ASP A 60 17.88 -6.84 -2.49
N SER A 61 17.20 -5.71 -2.33
CA SER A 61 17.36 -4.84 -1.16
C SER A 61 17.01 -5.58 0.13
N LYS A 62 15.90 -6.33 0.14
CA LYS A 62 15.50 -7.20 1.25
C LYS A 62 16.57 -8.25 1.55
N LYS A 63 17.11 -8.91 0.53
CA LYS A 63 18.16 -9.93 0.68
C LYS A 63 19.47 -9.36 1.24
N ILE A 64 19.87 -8.18 0.78
CA ILE A 64 21.11 -7.52 1.22
C ILE A 64 21.00 -6.98 2.64
N THR A 65 19.84 -6.43 3.00
CA THR A 65 19.57 -5.83 4.32
C THR A 65 19.18 -6.87 5.39
N GLY A 66 18.99 -8.13 5.01
CA GLY A 66 18.67 -9.22 5.93
C GLY A 66 17.31 -9.03 6.60
N ASP A 67 17.30 -8.93 7.93
CA ASP A 67 16.07 -8.90 8.73
C ASP A 67 15.43 -7.49 8.83
N LEU A 68 16.00 -6.48 8.16
CA LEU A 68 15.57 -5.08 8.29
C LEU A 68 14.06 -4.87 8.09
N VAL A 69 13.44 -5.52 7.11
CA VAL A 69 11.98 -5.41 6.89
C VAL A 69 11.20 -5.93 8.11
N GLN A 70 11.61 -7.05 8.68
CA GLN A 70 10.97 -7.61 9.87
C GLN A 70 11.20 -6.73 11.10
N GLU A 71 12.41 -6.18 11.28
CA GLU A 71 12.72 -5.24 12.36
C GLU A 71 11.83 -3.98 12.29
N LEU A 72 11.62 -3.44 11.08
CA LEU A 72 10.76 -2.29 10.85
C LEU A 72 9.28 -2.61 11.17
N LEU A 73 8.81 -3.79 10.76
CA LEU A 73 7.46 -4.28 11.05
C LEU A 73 7.22 -4.48 12.55
N ASP A 74 8.19 -5.08 13.26
CA ASP A 74 8.13 -5.27 14.71
C ASP A 74 8.17 -3.93 15.45
N GLY A 75 9.03 -3.01 15.01
CA GLY A 75 9.09 -1.64 15.53
C GLY A 75 7.79 -0.86 15.33
N LEU A 76 7.12 -1.05 14.20
CA LEU A 76 5.81 -0.43 13.92
C LEU A 76 4.73 -0.91 14.90
N ILE A 77 4.69 -2.20 15.21
CA ILE A 77 3.74 -2.74 16.20
C ILE A 77 4.06 -2.29 17.61
N ALA A 78 5.34 -2.32 18.01
CA ALA A 78 5.74 -1.84 19.31
C ALA A 78 5.32 -0.37 19.50
N LYS A 79 5.54 0.45 18.48
CA LYS A 79 5.09 1.85 18.46
C LYS A 79 3.57 1.96 18.57
N TYR A 80 2.81 1.25 17.75
CA TYR A 80 1.35 1.30 17.78
C TYR A 80 0.78 0.88 19.15
N LYS A 81 1.30 -0.21 19.73
CA LYS A 81 0.91 -0.67 21.09
C LYS A 81 1.23 0.38 22.16
N ALA A 82 2.39 1.03 22.07
CA ALA A 82 2.77 2.11 22.98
C ALA A 82 1.85 3.34 22.84
N ASP A 83 1.52 3.72 21.61
CA ASP A 83 0.61 4.84 21.32
C ASP A 83 -0.80 4.55 21.86
N LEU A 84 -1.33 3.32 21.69
CA LEU A 84 -2.61 2.89 22.29
C LEU A 84 -2.59 2.97 23.82
N THR A 85 -1.50 2.50 24.44
CA THR A 85 -1.37 2.52 25.91
C THR A 85 -1.28 3.95 26.45
N THR A 86 -0.56 4.82 25.76
CA THR A 86 -0.33 6.21 26.18
C THR A 86 -1.60 7.05 26.04
N LEU A 87 -2.37 6.83 24.97
CA LEU A 87 -3.58 7.59 24.69
C LEU A 87 -4.81 7.03 25.44
N GLY A 88 -4.84 5.72 25.70
CA GLY A 88 -5.93 5.04 26.42
C GLY A 88 -7.29 5.35 25.80
N ASP A 89 -8.25 5.77 26.63
CA ASP A 89 -9.63 6.09 26.21
C ASP A 89 -9.74 7.28 25.24
N LYS A 90 -8.65 7.98 24.94
CA LYS A 90 -8.63 9.10 23.98
C LYS A 90 -8.47 8.65 22.54
N VAL A 91 -8.19 7.37 22.30
CA VAL A 91 -8.05 6.84 20.94
C VAL A 91 -9.43 6.67 20.32
N GLU A 92 -9.69 7.38 19.23
CA GLU A 92 -10.89 7.15 18.42
C GLU A 92 -10.74 5.82 17.68
N VAL A 93 -11.69 4.92 17.89
CA VAL A 93 -11.68 3.60 17.22
C VAL A 93 -12.31 3.75 15.84
N ASP A 94 -11.55 3.37 14.81
CA ASP A 94 -12.05 3.29 13.44
C ASP A 94 -12.28 1.83 13.05
N ASP A 95 -13.52 1.38 13.21
CA ASP A 95 -13.91 0.01 12.90
C ASP A 95 -13.73 -0.37 11.43
N LEU A 96 -13.59 0.57 10.50
CA LEU A 96 -13.39 0.25 9.10
C LEU A 96 -11.95 -0.19 8.79
N THR A 97 -10.97 0.32 9.54
CA THR A 97 -9.53 0.07 9.32
C THR A 97 -8.85 -0.63 10.50
N GLY A 98 -9.58 -0.84 11.60
CA GLY A 98 -9.06 -1.44 12.82
C GLY A 98 -8.16 -0.52 13.64
N PHE A 99 -8.10 0.77 13.32
CA PHE A 99 -7.35 1.75 14.14
C PHE A 99 -7.99 1.84 15.52
N GLY A 100 -7.15 2.04 16.55
CA GLY A 100 -7.58 2.11 17.93
C GLY A 100 -7.87 0.76 18.59
N GLN A 101 -7.91 -0.33 17.82
CA GLN A 101 -8.10 -1.67 18.35
C GLN A 101 -6.76 -2.29 18.76
N ALA A 102 -6.75 -3.03 19.88
CA ALA A 102 -5.61 -3.86 20.26
C ALA A 102 -5.31 -4.89 19.15
N ILE A 103 -4.02 -5.16 18.90
CA ILE A 103 -3.59 -6.17 17.93
C ILE A 103 -3.93 -7.55 18.49
N LYS A 104 -4.73 -8.33 17.75
CA LYS A 104 -5.37 -9.54 18.31
C LYS A 104 -4.42 -10.73 18.39
N VAL A 105 -3.74 -11.11 17.32
CA VAL A 105 -2.71 -12.17 17.22
C VAL A 105 -2.07 -12.04 15.82
N PRO A 106 -0.81 -12.43 15.57
CA PRO A 106 0.27 -12.62 16.54
C PRO A 106 0.87 -11.28 16.98
N ASP A 107 1.76 -11.30 17.98
CA ASP A 107 2.49 -10.12 18.46
C ASP A 107 3.50 -9.56 17.45
N GLN A 108 3.59 -10.17 16.27
CA GLN A 108 4.50 -9.84 15.18
C GLN A 108 3.71 -9.66 13.89
N VAL A 109 4.16 -8.74 13.04
CA VAL A 109 3.63 -8.57 11.67
C VAL A 109 4.55 -9.33 10.75
N LYS A 110 4.02 -10.32 10.07
CA LYS A 110 4.79 -11.09 9.09
C LYS A 110 4.64 -10.47 7.71
N LEU A 111 5.75 -10.38 6.99
CA LEU A 111 5.71 -10.23 5.54
C LEU A 111 5.32 -11.58 4.91
N ARG A 112 4.29 -11.57 4.07
CA ARG A 112 3.85 -12.71 3.26
C ARG A 112 4.14 -12.38 1.80
N GLU A 113 4.84 -13.28 1.11
CA GLU A 113 5.36 -13.04 -0.24
C GLU A 113 4.66 -13.96 -1.22
N PHE A 114 3.95 -13.36 -2.19
CA PHE A 114 3.23 -14.07 -3.25
C PHE A 114 3.84 -13.66 -4.59
N ILE A 115 4.65 -14.55 -5.17
CA ILE A 115 5.39 -14.27 -6.40
C ILE A 115 4.72 -15.01 -7.56
N ILE A 116 4.47 -14.31 -8.66
CA ILE A 116 4.04 -14.90 -9.93
C ILE A 116 5.21 -15.02 -10.89
N GLU A 117 5.08 -15.93 -11.86
CA GLU A 117 6.12 -16.11 -12.89
C GLU A 117 6.22 -14.90 -13.83
N ALA A 118 5.07 -14.31 -14.21
CA ALA A 118 5.02 -13.20 -15.16
C ALA A 118 4.14 -12.04 -14.69
N LYS A 119 4.63 -10.81 -14.81
CA LYS A 119 3.95 -9.55 -14.48
C LYS A 119 2.64 -9.42 -15.24
N ALA A 120 2.58 -9.94 -16.47
CA ALA A 120 1.37 -9.98 -17.28
C ALA A 120 0.23 -10.76 -16.61
N ASP A 121 0.55 -11.74 -15.76
CA ASP A 121 -0.43 -12.54 -15.02
C ASP A 121 -0.86 -11.88 -13.71
N ASN A 122 -0.28 -10.72 -13.35
CA ASN A 122 -0.66 -10.02 -12.14
C ASN A 122 -2.13 -9.61 -12.20
N PHE A 123 -2.88 -9.98 -11.16
CA PHE A 123 -4.33 -9.83 -11.07
C PHE A 123 -5.11 -10.47 -12.24
N ASN A 124 -4.49 -11.38 -13.00
CA ASN A 124 -5.12 -12.22 -14.01
C ASN A 124 -5.30 -13.67 -13.55
N GLU A 125 -4.45 -14.14 -12.63
CA GLU A 125 -4.65 -15.41 -11.95
C GLU A 125 -5.84 -15.37 -10.97
N LYS A 126 -6.46 -16.52 -10.73
CA LYS A 126 -7.67 -16.61 -9.89
C LYS A 126 -7.43 -16.11 -8.46
N TRP A 127 -6.32 -16.51 -7.84
CA TRP A 127 -6.01 -16.12 -6.46
C TRP A 127 -5.69 -14.63 -6.34
N SER A 128 -4.95 -14.05 -7.29
CA SER A 128 -4.56 -12.63 -7.27
C SER A 128 -5.77 -11.74 -7.57
N LYS A 129 -6.66 -12.18 -8.47
CA LYS A 129 -8.00 -11.60 -8.66
C LYS A 129 -8.81 -11.59 -7.38
N ASN A 130 -8.81 -12.68 -6.61
CA ASN A 130 -9.55 -12.73 -5.34
C ASN A 130 -9.02 -11.75 -4.30
N ILE A 131 -7.68 -11.61 -4.18
CA ILE A 131 -7.08 -10.59 -3.31
C ILE A 131 -7.49 -9.19 -3.77
N LEU A 132 -7.37 -8.88 -5.06
CA LEU A 132 -7.77 -7.56 -5.58
C LEU A 132 -9.27 -7.29 -5.40
N ASN A 133 -10.12 -8.31 -5.53
CA ASN A 133 -11.55 -8.20 -5.25
C ASN A 133 -11.80 -7.89 -3.77
N TRP A 134 -11.09 -8.59 -2.86
CA TRP A 134 -11.17 -8.29 -1.42
C TRP A 134 -10.75 -6.85 -1.12
N VAL A 135 -9.63 -6.38 -1.69
CA VAL A 135 -9.17 -4.99 -1.55
C VAL A 135 -10.24 -4.02 -2.06
N ARG A 136 -10.81 -4.30 -3.23
CA ARG A 136 -11.88 -3.48 -3.82
C ARG A 136 -13.08 -3.39 -2.90
N ASP A 137 -13.50 -4.49 -2.28
CA ASP A 137 -14.65 -4.52 -1.39
C ASP A 137 -14.39 -3.75 -0.09
N GLN A 138 -13.18 -3.84 0.48
CA GLN A 138 -12.77 -3.02 1.62
C GLN A 138 -12.80 -1.52 1.29
N LEU A 139 -12.24 -1.11 0.15
CA LEU A 139 -12.25 0.29 -0.28
C LEU A 139 -13.68 0.81 -0.52
N ARG A 140 -14.55 -0.01 -1.12
CA ARG A 140 -15.97 0.33 -1.33
C ARG A 140 -16.69 0.53 -0.02
N GLU A 141 -16.47 -0.36 0.95
CA GLU A 141 -17.09 -0.26 2.27
C GLU A 141 -16.64 1.01 3.01
N ILE A 142 -15.33 1.30 2.99
CA ILE A 142 -14.76 2.52 3.59
C ILE A 142 -15.37 3.76 2.94
N TYR A 143 -15.31 3.85 1.61
CA TYR A 143 -15.81 5.02 0.87
C TYR A 143 -17.31 5.22 1.11
N TYR A 144 -18.11 4.17 0.92
CA TYR A 144 -19.55 4.25 1.10
C TYR A 144 -19.91 4.70 2.52
N THR A 145 -19.24 4.14 3.53
CA THR A 145 -19.52 4.46 4.93
C THR A 145 -19.19 5.91 5.28
N LYS A 146 -18.06 6.43 4.80
CA LYS A 146 -17.63 7.80 5.13
C LYS A 146 -18.39 8.87 4.34
N GLU A 147 -18.78 8.60 3.11
CA GLU A 147 -19.38 9.61 2.23
C GLU A 147 -20.91 9.58 2.20
N PHE A 148 -21.49 8.38 2.25
CA PHE A 148 -22.90 8.20 1.88
C PHE A 148 -23.78 7.62 3.00
N LYS A 149 -23.27 6.73 3.85
CA LYS A 149 -24.10 5.95 4.81
C LYS A 149 -25.04 6.79 5.68
N TYR A 150 -24.67 8.01 6.02
CA TYR A 150 -25.47 8.89 6.90
C TYR A 150 -26.30 9.93 6.14
N ASN A 151 -26.17 10.03 4.81
CA ASN A 151 -26.71 11.13 4.01
C ASN A 151 -27.61 10.66 2.84
N VAL A 152 -27.89 9.36 2.75
CA VAL A 152 -28.60 8.78 1.61
C VAL A 152 -29.88 8.10 2.09
N ASP A 153 -31.01 8.52 1.53
CA ASP A 153 -32.31 7.90 1.76
C ASP A 153 -32.38 6.50 1.12
N ASN A 154 -33.14 5.61 1.76
CA ASN A 154 -33.33 4.23 1.30
C ASN A 154 -33.91 4.17 -0.13
N GLY A 155 -33.53 3.14 -0.90
CA GLY A 155 -34.02 2.90 -2.25
C GLY A 155 -33.09 3.44 -3.34
N ASN A 156 -33.60 4.28 -4.25
CA ASN A 156 -32.84 4.74 -5.42
C ASN A 156 -31.57 5.56 -5.05
N GLY A 157 -31.59 6.25 -3.90
CA GLY A 157 -30.43 6.96 -3.38
C GLY A 157 -29.26 6.01 -3.09
N GLU A 158 -29.54 4.91 -2.40
CA GLU A 158 -28.52 3.91 -2.05
C GLU A 158 -27.93 3.25 -3.32
N VAL A 159 -28.76 2.88 -4.29
CA VAL A 159 -28.30 2.30 -5.56
C VAL A 159 -27.36 3.26 -6.29
N ASN A 160 -27.73 4.54 -6.36
CA ASN A 160 -26.90 5.57 -7.01
C ASN A 160 -25.57 5.77 -6.26
N ALA A 161 -25.59 5.83 -4.93
CA ALA A 161 -24.39 5.95 -4.12
C ALA A 161 -23.44 4.75 -4.32
N ARG A 162 -23.97 3.51 -4.33
CA ARG A 162 -23.17 2.31 -4.59
C ARG A 162 -22.56 2.32 -6.00
N ASN A 163 -23.29 2.78 -7.01
CA ASN A 163 -22.76 2.93 -8.36
C ASN A 163 -21.61 3.96 -8.44
N GLN A 164 -21.76 5.10 -7.76
CA GLN A 164 -20.69 6.12 -7.68
C GLN A 164 -19.45 5.56 -6.97
N VAL A 165 -19.62 4.89 -5.84
CA VAL A 165 -18.52 4.23 -5.11
C VAL A 165 -17.84 3.18 -5.97
N ASN A 166 -18.61 2.34 -6.68
CA ASN A 166 -18.06 1.33 -7.58
C ASN A 166 -17.20 1.94 -8.69
N ALA A 167 -17.66 3.04 -9.31
CA ALA A 167 -16.92 3.74 -10.35
C ALA A 167 -15.64 4.39 -9.80
N ALA A 168 -15.72 5.09 -8.67
CA ALA A 168 -14.58 5.76 -8.05
C ALA A 168 -13.50 4.77 -7.61
N VAL A 169 -13.86 3.71 -6.90
CA VAL A 169 -12.90 2.67 -6.46
C VAL A 169 -12.30 1.93 -7.65
N LYS A 170 -13.08 1.64 -8.70
CA LYS A 170 -12.54 1.03 -9.92
C LYS A 170 -11.48 1.94 -10.56
N SER A 171 -11.80 3.22 -10.74
CA SER A 171 -10.87 4.21 -11.31
C SER A 171 -9.58 4.29 -10.50
N TYR A 172 -9.67 4.34 -9.18
CA TYR A 172 -8.51 4.34 -8.29
C TYR A 172 -7.65 3.09 -8.47
N LEU A 173 -8.24 1.90 -8.35
CA LEU A 173 -7.49 0.65 -8.41
C LEU A 173 -6.89 0.39 -9.79
N ASP A 174 -7.53 0.82 -10.88
CA ASP A 174 -6.94 0.68 -12.21
C ASP A 174 -5.63 1.46 -12.37
N ASN A 175 -5.46 2.57 -11.63
CA ASN A 175 -4.23 3.35 -11.61
C ASN A 175 -3.23 2.89 -10.51
N ALA A 176 -3.73 2.31 -9.42
CA ALA A 176 -2.91 1.96 -8.25
C ALA A 176 -2.41 0.50 -8.23
N LYS A 177 -2.91 -0.38 -9.13
CA LYS A 177 -2.57 -1.82 -9.14
C LYS A 177 -1.26 -2.16 -9.89
N GLY A 178 -0.17 -1.49 -9.52
CA GLY A 178 1.17 -1.77 -10.08
C GLY A 178 1.82 -3.06 -9.57
N THR A 179 2.96 -3.45 -10.13
CA THR A 179 3.80 -4.56 -9.66
C THR A 179 5.20 -4.01 -9.39
N PRO A 180 5.78 -4.19 -8.19
CA PRO A 180 5.23 -4.92 -7.04
C PRO A 180 4.01 -4.23 -6.42
N PHE A 181 3.13 -5.01 -5.80
CA PHE A 181 1.95 -4.54 -5.07
C PHE A 181 2.05 -4.92 -3.61
N PHE A 182 1.72 -3.99 -2.73
CA PHE A 182 1.88 -4.16 -1.29
C PHE A 182 0.59 -3.82 -0.56
N LEU A 183 0.24 -4.67 0.41
CA LEU A 183 -0.91 -4.47 1.28
C LEU A 183 -0.47 -4.49 2.74
N MET A 184 -0.92 -3.51 3.51
CA MET A 184 -0.84 -3.56 4.97
C MET A 184 -2.20 -3.93 5.52
N ILE A 185 -2.26 -4.98 6.35
CA ILE A 185 -3.47 -5.49 6.98
C ILE A 185 -3.35 -5.35 8.48
N ARG A 186 -4.33 -4.71 9.11
CA ARG A 186 -4.43 -4.57 10.58
C ARG A 186 -5.69 -5.24 11.08
N ASN A 187 -5.54 -6.22 11.97
CA ASN A 187 -6.66 -6.98 12.54
C ASN A 187 -7.63 -7.51 11.47
N GLY A 188 -7.09 -8.01 10.34
CA GLY A 188 -7.88 -8.48 9.20
C GLY A 188 -8.56 -7.39 8.36
N LYS A 189 -8.26 -6.11 8.59
CA LYS A 189 -8.81 -4.97 7.84
C LYS A 189 -7.73 -4.29 7.03
N LEU A 190 -8.13 -3.67 5.92
CA LEU A 190 -7.21 -2.91 5.08
C LEU A 190 -6.67 -1.70 5.85
N ALA A 191 -5.35 -1.62 5.97
CA ALA A 191 -4.64 -0.55 6.66
C ALA A 191 -3.64 0.20 5.77
N GLY A 192 -3.48 -0.19 4.50
CA GLY A 192 -2.65 0.52 3.54
C GLY A 192 -2.50 -0.24 2.22
N ILE A 193 -2.32 0.51 1.13
CA ILE A 193 -2.01 -0.01 -0.20
C ILE A 193 -0.87 0.82 -0.76
N SER A 194 0.10 0.18 -1.39
CA SER A 194 1.09 0.86 -2.22
C SER A 194 1.49 -0.03 -3.38
N SER A 195 2.01 0.57 -4.44
CA SER A 195 2.59 -0.15 -5.57
C SER A 195 3.91 0.49 -5.99
N GLY A 196 4.81 -0.32 -6.50
CA GLY A 196 6.14 0.12 -6.90
C GLY A 196 7.16 0.08 -5.75
N TYR A 197 8.43 0.13 -6.13
CA TYR A 197 9.56 0.21 -5.23
C TYR A 197 10.68 0.96 -5.95
N SER A 198 11.14 2.06 -5.37
CA SER A 198 12.16 2.92 -5.99
C SER A 198 13.48 2.79 -5.24
N ARG A 199 14.58 2.80 -5.99
CA ARG A 199 15.94 2.86 -5.43
C ARG A 199 16.45 4.29 -5.46
N THR A 200 17.23 4.65 -4.44
CA THR A 200 18.00 5.87 -4.38
C THR A 200 19.14 5.84 -5.40
N SER A 201 19.62 7.03 -5.76
CA SER A 201 20.82 7.20 -6.60
C SER A 201 21.82 8.10 -5.86
N PRO A 202 22.97 7.59 -5.41
CA PRO A 202 23.46 6.20 -5.56
C PRO A 202 22.66 5.16 -4.76
N ILE A 203 22.70 3.89 -5.17
CA ILE A 203 21.94 2.80 -4.53
C ILE A 203 22.35 2.64 -3.07
N ASN A 204 21.36 2.71 -2.17
CA ASN A 204 21.49 2.45 -0.75
C ASN A 204 20.32 1.58 -0.27
N HIS A 205 20.52 0.25 -0.24
CA HIS A 205 19.46 -0.71 0.04
C HIS A 205 18.75 -0.48 1.39
N ASP A 206 19.49 -0.10 2.43
CA ASP A 206 18.93 0.25 3.75
C ASP A 206 17.98 1.45 3.68
N GLU A 207 18.42 2.51 3.01
CA GLU A 207 17.64 3.73 2.85
C GLU A 207 16.42 3.51 1.95
N ASP A 208 16.57 2.73 0.88
CA ASP A 208 15.49 2.37 -0.03
C ASP A 208 14.36 1.62 0.69
N ILE A 209 14.72 0.61 1.50
CA ILE A 209 13.75 -0.12 2.33
C ILE A 209 13.10 0.81 3.37
N ARG A 210 13.86 1.68 4.04
CA ARG A 210 13.28 2.60 5.03
C ARG A 210 12.33 3.61 4.40
N ASN A 211 12.71 4.20 3.28
CA ASN A 211 11.89 5.16 2.54
C ASN A 211 10.57 4.52 2.05
N TRP A 212 10.65 3.32 1.48
CA TRP A 212 9.47 2.52 1.12
C TRP A 212 8.59 2.22 2.34
N PHE A 213 9.19 1.85 3.48
CA PHE A 213 8.46 1.48 4.68
C PHE A 213 7.72 2.66 5.33
N GLU A 214 8.24 3.89 5.22
CA GLU A 214 7.60 5.08 5.78
C GLU A 214 6.18 5.28 5.23
N THR A 215 5.91 4.92 3.97
CA THR A 215 4.54 4.94 3.42
C THR A 215 3.58 4.09 4.26
N PHE A 216 3.96 2.85 4.60
CA PHE A 216 3.10 1.96 5.38
C PHE A 216 3.04 2.35 6.85
N LYS A 217 4.14 2.84 7.42
CA LYS A 217 4.14 3.39 8.78
C LYS A 217 3.15 4.53 8.91
N ASN A 218 3.11 5.44 7.94
CA ASN A 218 2.16 6.56 7.91
C ASN A 218 0.71 6.08 7.82
N PHE A 219 0.41 5.13 6.94
CA PHE A 219 -0.95 4.58 6.86
C PHE A 219 -1.34 3.82 8.14
N PHE A 220 -0.45 2.98 8.65
CA PHE A 220 -0.74 2.13 9.80
C PHE A 220 -0.96 2.94 11.08
N LEU A 221 -0.25 4.06 11.26
CA LEU A 221 -0.37 4.91 12.45
C LEU A 221 -1.39 6.05 12.31
N ALA A 222 -2.04 6.23 11.15
CA ALA A 222 -3.02 7.28 10.93
C ALA A 222 -4.35 6.99 11.63
N ASP A 223 -4.79 7.90 12.50
CA ASP A 223 -6.08 7.84 13.21
C ASP A 223 -7.27 8.18 12.30
N ASP A 224 -7.03 8.90 11.21
CA ASP A 224 -8.02 9.28 10.21
C ASP A 224 -7.88 8.50 8.88
N LEU A 225 -7.24 7.33 8.91
CA LEU A 225 -6.92 6.53 7.73
C LEU A 225 -8.11 6.34 6.78
N SER A 226 -9.32 6.06 7.29
CA SER A 226 -10.51 5.94 6.44
C SER A 226 -10.78 7.20 5.60
N ASN A 227 -10.58 8.40 6.16
CA ASN A 227 -10.75 9.65 5.42
C ASN A 227 -9.61 9.85 4.42
N GLN A 228 -8.38 9.46 4.76
CA GLN A 228 -7.26 9.48 3.82
C GLN A 228 -7.53 8.56 2.62
N ILE A 229 -8.03 7.35 2.85
CA ILE A 229 -8.42 6.41 1.79
C ILE A 229 -9.50 7.03 0.88
N VAL A 230 -10.52 7.66 1.45
CA VAL A 230 -11.55 8.38 0.66
C VAL A 230 -10.93 9.47 -0.21
N ASN A 231 -10.04 10.28 0.37
CA ASN A 231 -9.36 11.35 -0.36
C ASN A 231 -8.46 10.82 -1.47
N LEU A 232 -7.73 9.73 -1.24
CA LEU A 232 -6.94 9.05 -2.27
C LEU A 232 -7.82 8.59 -3.44
N ILE A 233 -8.95 7.95 -3.15
CA ILE A 233 -9.88 7.48 -4.19
C ILE A 233 -10.45 8.68 -4.97
N LYS A 234 -10.87 9.75 -4.29
CA LYS A 234 -11.38 10.97 -4.94
C LYS A 234 -10.34 11.62 -5.85
N ASN A 235 -9.11 11.80 -5.36
CA ASN A 235 -8.06 12.51 -6.07
C ASN A 235 -7.48 11.71 -7.25
N SER A 236 -7.61 10.38 -7.23
CA SER A 236 -7.17 9.53 -8.34
C SER A 236 -7.98 9.68 -9.63
N SER A 237 -9.18 10.27 -9.55
CA SER A 237 -10.05 10.50 -10.70
C SER A 237 -9.64 11.69 -11.58
N GLY A 238 -8.55 12.40 -11.23
CA GLY A 238 -8.08 13.60 -11.94
C GLY A 238 -6.60 13.65 -12.31
N SER A 239 -5.79 12.62 -12.03
CA SER A 239 -4.36 12.62 -12.33
C SER A 239 -3.94 11.33 -13.04
N SER A 240 -3.85 11.41 -14.36
CA SER A 240 -3.15 10.44 -15.20
C SER A 240 -1.66 10.72 -15.11
N SER A 241 -0.95 10.05 -14.20
CA SER A 241 0.51 10.01 -14.20
C SER A 241 1.00 8.65 -13.72
N GLY A 242 0.63 7.62 -14.48
CA GLY A 242 1.46 6.42 -14.59
C GLY A 242 2.26 6.56 -15.87
N GLY A 243 3.57 6.72 -15.76
CA GLY A 243 4.46 6.88 -16.90
C GLY A 243 5.90 6.76 -16.47
N GLU A 244 6.45 5.56 -16.69
CA GLU A 244 7.88 5.27 -16.69
C GLU A 244 8.61 6.31 -17.56
N GLU A 245 9.42 7.20 -16.98
CA GLU A 245 10.39 7.98 -17.76
C GLU A 245 11.69 7.18 -17.87
N ALA A 246 11.86 6.57 -19.05
CA ALA A 246 13.16 6.19 -19.57
C ALA A 246 13.98 7.47 -19.81
N SER A 247 15.00 7.69 -18.98
CA SER A 247 15.99 8.75 -19.17
C SER A 247 16.93 8.37 -20.31
N GLU A 248 16.64 8.87 -21.52
CA GLU A 248 17.64 9.00 -22.59
C GLU A 248 18.00 10.48 -22.77
N THR A 249 19.22 10.80 -22.35
CA THR A 249 19.97 12.01 -22.70
C THR A 249 20.07 12.22 -24.21
N ALA A 250 19.62 13.37 -24.71
CA ALA A 250 20.21 14.00 -25.88
C ALA A 250 20.05 15.55 -25.84
N GLU A 251 21.18 16.22 -26.00
CA GLU A 251 21.41 17.66 -26.03
C GLU A 251 20.74 18.37 -27.21
N GLY A 252 20.41 19.66 -27.06
CA GLY A 252 20.33 20.56 -28.23
C GLY A 252 19.41 21.79 -28.18
N ALA A 253 19.92 22.90 -27.61
CA ALA A 253 19.88 24.27 -28.14
C ALA A 253 18.55 25.08 -28.32
N THR A 254 18.42 26.14 -27.50
CA THR A 254 18.12 27.58 -27.80
C THR A 254 17.04 27.96 -28.86
N THR A 255 16.11 28.91 -28.69
CA THR A 255 16.28 30.34 -28.28
C THR A 255 14.93 31.10 -28.17
N ALA A 256 14.87 32.09 -27.26
CA ALA A 256 14.36 33.48 -27.40
C ALA A 256 12.85 33.91 -27.33
N LYS A 257 12.58 34.73 -26.28
CA LYS A 257 12.01 36.11 -26.24
C LYS A 257 10.52 36.41 -26.54
N ASN A 258 9.81 36.93 -25.53
CA ASN A 258 9.29 38.32 -25.36
C ASN A 258 8.12 38.34 -24.34
N SER A 259 8.16 39.06 -23.19
CA SER A 259 8.16 40.51 -22.89
C SER A 259 6.81 41.25 -22.91
N LYS A 260 6.43 41.76 -21.72
CA LYS A 260 5.54 42.91 -21.37
C LYS A 260 4.01 42.67 -21.45
N LYS A 261 3.17 43.12 -20.51
CA LYS A 261 2.99 44.51 -19.98
C LYS A 261 2.11 44.51 -18.71
N ALA A 262 2.19 45.58 -17.91
CA ALA A 262 1.74 45.69 -16.52
C ALA A 262 0.44 46.50 -16.24
N LYS A 263 -0.22 46.20 -15.09
CA LYS A 263 -0.95 47.05 -14.08
C LYS A 263 -2.20 47.88 -14.52
N PRO A 264 -3.09 48.43 -13.61
CA PRO A 264 -3.00 48.57 -12.13
C PRO A 264 -4.30 48.43 -11.23
N THR A 265 -4.05 48.20 -9.93
CA THR A 265 -4.67 48.69 -8.65
C THR A 265 -6.19 48.93 -8.43
N THR A 266 -6.72 48.46 -7.28
CA THR A 266 -7.16 49.29 -6.12
C THR A 266 -7.51 48.46 -4.85
N LYS A 267 -7.11 48.99 -3.67
CA LYS A 267 -7.63 48.78 -2.28
C LYS A 267 -8.57 49.99 -1.96
N PRO A 268 -9.32 50.13 -0.83
CA PRO A 268 -9.17 49.57 0.54
C PRO A 268 -10.53 49.07 1.16
N ALA A 269 -10.66 48.53 2.38
CA ALA A 269 -10.59 49.20 3.70
C ALA A 269 -10.78 48.19 4.87
N VAL A 270 -10.38 48.62 6.07
CA VAL A 270 -10.23 47.86 7.33
C VAL A 270 -11.14 48.42 8.42
N LYS A 271 -11.79 47.55 9.23
CA LYS A 271 -12.04 47.59 10.71
C LYS A 271 -13.40 46.96 11.10
N PRO A 272 -13.65 46.61 12.39
CA PRO A 272 -12.78 46.19 13.48
C PRO A 272 -13.23 44.84 14.12
N ALA A 273 -12.41 44.38 15.08
CA ALA A 273 -12.46 43.10 15.78
C ALA A 273 -13.66 42.91 16.73
N ALA A 274 -14.08 41.65 16.88
CA ALA A 274 -14.86 41.15 18.01
C ALA A 274 -14.19 39.89 18.62
N ALA A 275 -14.35 39.75 19.92
CA ALA A 275 -13.55 38.91 20.82
C ALA A 275 -13.68 37.40 20.59
N LYS A 276 -12.57 36.70 20.87
CA LYS A 276 -12.40 35.25 20.77
C LYS A 276 -13.13 34.53 21.92
N PRO A 277 -13.90 33.46 21.67
CA PRO A 277 -14.16 32.46 22.68
C PRO A 277 -12.91 31.58 22.89
N VAL A 278 -12.61 31.31 24.15
CA VAL A 278 -11.51 30.46 24.63
C VAL A 278 -11.69 29.05 24.05
N LYS A 279 -10.75 28.62 23.21
CA LYS A 279 -10.66 27.25 22.71
C LYS A 279 -10.01 26.38 23.77
N THR A 280 -10.74 25.39 24.28
CA THR A 280 -10.16 24.24 24.97
C THR A 280 -9.30 23.48 23.95
N ALA A 281 -8.00 23.45 24.15
CA ALA A 281 -7.07 22.73 23.28
C ALA A 281 -7.33 21.22 23.42
N LYS A 282 -8.07 20.65 22.47
CA LYS A 282 -7.86 19.25 22.11
C LYS A 282 -6.50 19.22 21.41
N ASN A 283 -5.48 18.69 22.10
CA ASN A 283 -4.21 18.35 21.47
C ASN A 283 -4.49 17.26 20.44
N LYS A 284 -4.87 17.66 19.22
CA LYS A 284 -4.88 16.79 18.05
C LYS A 284 -3.44 16.77 17.56
N LEU A 285 -2.79 15.61 17.59
CA LEU A 285 -1.53 15.42 16.89
C LEU A 285 -1.83 15.66 15.40
N THR A 286 -1.43 16.82 14.88
CA THR A 286 -1.39 17.05 13.45
C THR A 286 -0.11 16.45 12.93
N TYR A 287 -0.21 15.28 12.32
CA TYR A 287 0.86 14.75 11.47
C TYR A 287 0.87 15.56 10.17
N ASP A 288 2.05 16.03 9.76
CA ASP A 288 2.24 16.73 8.50
C ASP A 288 2.24 15.70 7.36
N TYR A 289 1.11 15.63 6.65
CA TYR A 289 0.88 14.70 5.54
C TYR A 289 1.29 15.27 4.18
N SER A 290 2.04 16.37 4.11
CA SER A 290 2.54 16.93 2.84
C SER A 290 3.39 15.94 2.03
N GLN A 291 3.90 14.88 2.69
CA GLN A 291 4.66 13.78 2.09
C GLN A 291 3.78 12.73 1.38
N LEU A 292 2.47 12.63 1.67
CA LEU A 292 1.58 11.67 0.98
C LEU A 292 1.31 12.05 -0.50
N ASN A 293 1.64 13.28 -0.89
CA ASN A 293 1.55 13.75 -2.28
C ASN A 293 2.83 13.52 -3.10
N LEU A 294 3.88 12.92 -2.53
CA LEU A 294 5.13 12.68 -3.27
C LEU A 294 5.06 11.50 -4.25
N LEU A 295 3.96 10.75 -4.30
CA LEU A 295 3.73 9.71 -5.32
C LEU A 295 3.22 10.24 -6.67
N ASN A 296 3.17 11.56 -6.88
CA ASN A 296 2.82 12.18 -8.18
C ASN A 296 3.96 13.00 -8.81
N TYR A 297 5.17 12.97 -8.23
CA TYR A 297 6.35 13.59 -8.81
C TYR A 297 7.57 12.75 -8.42
N MET A 298 7.84 11.70 -9.19
CA MET A 298 9.15 11.12 -9.50
C MET A 298 8.97 9.82 -10.29
#